data_AF-A0A416T2A1-F1
#
_entry.id   AF-A0A416T2A1-F1
#
_cell.length_a   1.000
_cell.length_b   1.000
_cell.length_c   1.000
_cell.angle_alpha   90.00
_cell.angle_beta   90.00
_cell.angle_gamma   90.00
#
_symmetry.space_group_name_H-M   'P 1'
#
loop_
_entity.id
_entity.type
_entity.pdbx_description
1 polymer ?
#
loop_
_entity_poly.entity_id
_entity_poly.type
_entity_poly.pdbx_seq_one_letter_code
_entity_poly.pdbx_strand_id
1 'polypeptide(L)'
;MRVIDLISKAKEYLVAGIVIVAILAIIIAVGYFIVYKKILNGKKQINKNSVIWLIIFGVYLAVVLMATMLDRISTMGFRKNIIPLFYSYKSAWNNFSAIEWRNIILNICMFIPFGLLLPFGIKKAKYWWVTYVCGLIFTVLIESVQLITGRGVFECDDVFNNLLGAMIGYGFYVLIAYIYACNKGNKSGIKKVIFSFAPLFGTIIMFGTIFGIYNSQEFGNLNLNYITKANVKNVSTNEKLSNEKATYPVYMVEGTNKEKSKQFAKEFLENVGDKLDDSLTDLYDETAIYHGEIGNVSVEYIDGTYTYTDFSIYFDDEEEDGTTKTDSQVTEDKLREMLKDYGVYIPAGCTFENKGDGIYSLSADKIIEDEIMYNGTIEATCYQGDKIGDINYNIVKCKKLKDVKCISLRDAYDMIKEGKFNYYSNEELDVKVKNVGVDYFTDTKGYYQPVYVFNVDMNGEETQIDIPALKK
;
A
#
# COMPACT_ATOMS: atom_id res chain seq x y z
N MET A 1 -6.36 4.97 2.68
CA MET A 1 -6.88 6.33 2.42
C MET A 1 -7.88 6.28 1.27
N ARG A 2 -9.06 6.89 1.45
CA ARG A 2 -10.13 6.87 0.44
C ARG A 2 -9.85 7.89 -0.66
N VAL A 3 -10.43 7.69 -1.85
CA VAL A 3 -10.29 8.64 -2.97
C VAL A 3 -10.83 10.02 -2.61
N ILE A 4 -11.91 10.07 -1.81
CA ILE A 4 -12.52 11.32 -1.39
C ILE A 4 -11.60 12.13 -0.46
N ASP A 5 -10.86 11.46 0.42
CA ASP A 5 -9.89 12.08 1.33
C ASP A 5 -8.74 12.70 0.52
N LEU A 6 -8.25 12.00 -0.51
CA LEU A 6 -7.23 12.52 -1.42
C LEU A 6 -7.68 13.79 -2.13
N ILE A 7 -8.94 13.83 -2.59
CA ILE A 7 -9.52 15.01 -3.23
C ILE A 7 -9.64 16.17 -2.23
N SER A 8 -10.05 15.89 -0.98
CA SER A 8 -10.14 16.91 0.07
C SER A 8 -8.76 17.52 0.35
N LYS A 9 -7.75 16.67 0.60
CA LYS A 9 -6.37 17.11 0.84
C LYS A 9 -5.81 17.93 -0.32
N ALA A 10 -6.04 17.49 -1.56
CA ALA A 10 -5.61 18.25 -2.73
C ALA A 10 -6.23 19.66 -2.78
N LYS A 11 -7.49 19.83 -2.37
CA LYS A 11 -8.14 21.15 -2.25
C LYS A 11 -7.53 21.98 -1.14
N GLU A 12 -7.27 21.39 0.03
CA GLU A 12 -6.64 22.07 1.16
C GLU A 12 -5.25 22.59 0.79
N TYR A 13 -4.42 21.76 0.15
CA TYR A 13 -3.11 22.17 -0.36
C TYR A 13 -3.21 23.24 -1.44
N LEU A 14 -4.21 23.18 -2.31
CA LEU A 14 -4.42 24.22 -3.30
C LEU A 14 -4.71 25.57 -2.62
N VAL A 15 -5.60 25.59 -1.63
CA VAL A 15 -5.92 26.80 -0.85
C VAL A 15 -4.68 27.32 -0.11
N ALA A 16 -3.97 26.46 0.60
CA ALA A 16 -2.75 26.82 1.30
C ALA A 16 -1.67 27.36 0.34
N GLY A 17 -1.51 26.73 -0.84
CA GLY A 17 -0.57 27.15 -1.86
C GLY A 17 -0.90 28.53 -2.43
N ILE A 18 -2.18 28.82 -2.66
CA ILE A 18 -2.65 30.16 -3.06
C ILE A 18 -2.29 31.20 -2.01
N VAL A 19 -2.53 30.92 -0.73
CA VAL A 19 -2.22 31.85 0.38
C VAL A 19 -0.72 32.12 0.47
N ILE A 20 0.12 31.07 0.45
CA ILE A 20 1.58 31.20 0.50
C ILE A 20 2.09 32.07 -0.64
N VAL A 21 1.61 31.81 -1.86
CA VAL A 21 2.05 32.56 -3.05
C VAL A 21 1.52 33.99 -3.05
N ALA A 22 0.31 34.23 -2.54
CA ALA A 22 -0.22 35.59 -2.38
C ALA A 22 0.66 36.42 -1.41
N ILE A 23 1.07 35.83 -0.28
CA ILE A 23 1.98 36.47 0.68
C ILE A 23 3.34 36.77 0.00
N LEU A 24 3.94 35.80 -0.68
CA LEU A 24 5.20 35.99 -1.41
C LEU A 24 5.08 37.05 -2.51
N ALA A 25 3.97 37.09 -3.24
CA ALA A 25 3.71 38.07 -4.27
C ALA A 25 3.62 39.50 -3.68
N ILE A 26 2.97 39.66 -2.51
CA ILE A 26 2.93 40.93 -1.78
C ILE A 26 4.34 41.35 -1.38
N ILE A 27 5.14 40.44 -0.79
CA ILE A 27 6.53 40.73 -0.39
C ILE A 27 7.38 41.16 -1.59
N ILE A 28 7.29 40.44 -2.71
CA ILE A 28 8.02 40.77 -3.95
C ILE A 28 7.54 42.12 -4.51
N ALA A 29 6.23 42.41 -4.49
CA ALA A 29 5.68 43.67 -4.94
C ALA A 29 6.18 44.85 -4.08
N VAL A 30 6.14 44.71 -2.76
CA VAL A 30 6.68 45.68 -1.80
C VAL A 30 8.17 45.92 -2.08
N GLY A 31 8.97 44.86 -2.21
CA GLY A 31 10.39 44.97 -2.56
C GLY A 31 10.64 45.65 -3.91
N TYR A 32 9.86 45.33 -4.93
CA TYR A 32 10.01 45.94 -6.26
C TYR A 32 9.62 47.43 -6.27
N PHE A 33 8.48 47.80 -5.70
CA PHE A 33 7.99 49.17 -5.76
C PHE A 33 8.72 50.10 -4.78
N ILE A 34 8.99 49.63 -3.56
CA ILE A 34 9.63 50.44 -2.52
C ILE A 34 11.15 50.39 -2.68
N VAL A 35 11.76 49.20 -2.68
CA VAL A 35 13.23 49.11 -2.69
C VAL A 35 13.78 49.36 -4.10
N TYR A 36 13.32 48.61 -5.09
CA TYR A 36 13.92 48.71 -6.43
C TYR A 36 13.55 50.00 -7.17
N LYS A 37 12.27 50.39 -7.22
CA LYS A 37 11.85 51.62 -7.91
C LYS A 37 12.08 52.89 -7.12
N LYS A 38 11.67 52.94 -5.84
CA LYS A 38 11.69 54.19 -5.06
C LYS A 38 13.05 54.47 -4.41
N ILE A 39 13.76 53.46 -3.90
CA ILE A 39 15.09 53.65 -3.27
C ILE A 39 16.23 53.54 -4.30
N LEU A 40 16.24 52.48 -5.12
CA LEU A 40 17.34 52.20 -6.06
C LEU A 40 17.16 52.82 -7.46
N ASN A 41 16.06 53.56 -7.71
CA ASN A 41 15.76 54.21 -9.00
C ASN A 41 15.83 53.28 -10.22
N GLY A 42 15.48 52.00 -10.03
CA GLY A 42 15.52 50.99 -11.06
C GLY A 42 14.52 51.23 -12.20
N LYS A 43 14.98 51.10 -13.45
CA LYS A 43 14.16 51.39 -14.66
C LYS A 43 13.51 50.16 -15.29
N LYS A 44 13.87 48.94 -14.89
CA LYS A 44 13.30 47.72 -15.51
C LYS A 44 11.85 47.53 -15.14
N GLN A 45 11.00 47.30 -16.13
CA GLN A 45 9.59 46.96 -15.95
C GLN A 45 9.38 45.45 -15.86
N ILE A 46 8.45 45.03 -15.00
CA ILE A 46 8.06 43.64 -14.86
C ILE A 46 7.15 43.24 -16.03
N ASN A 47 7.44 42.09 -16.65
CA ASN A 47 6.57 41.50 -17.67
C ASN A 47 5.37 40.81 -17.02
N LYS A 48 4.15 41.27 -17.34
CA LYS A 48 2.89 40.71 -16.82
C LYS A 48 2.78 39.20 -17.02
N ASN A 49 3.19 38.68 -18.19
CA ASN A 49 3.11 37.25 -18.48
C ASN A 49 4.06 36.43 -17.60
N SER A 50 5.23 36.98 -17.27
CA SER A 50 6.18 36.34 -16.35
C SER A 50 5.65 36.31 -14.92
N VAL A 51 4.89 37.32 -14.49
CA VAL A 51 4.23 37.34 -13.18
C VAL A 51 3.13 36.29 -13.10
N ILE A 52 2.24 36.25 -14.10
CA ILE A 52 1.16 35.26 -14.15
C ILE A 52 1.73 33.84 -14.12
N TRP A 53 2.76 33.58 -14.94
CA TRP A 53 3.46 32.30 -14.93
C TRP A 53 4.06 31.98 -13.55
N LEU A 54 4.74 32.94 -12.91
CA LEU A 54 5.37 32.74 -11.60
C LEU A 54 4.35 32.44 -10.52
N ILE A 55 3.18 33.09 -10.55
CA ILE A 55 2.08 32.80 -9.62
C ILE A 55 1.55 31.39 -9.83
N ILE A 56 1.20 31.01 -11.07
CA ILE A 56 0.66 29.68 -11.38
C ILE A 56 1.67 28.59 -11.03
N PHE A 57 2.92 28.76 -11.46
CA PHE A 57 3.98 27.79 -11.20
C PHE A 57 4.34 27.75 -9.72
N GLY A 58 4.34 28.89 -9.02
CA GLY A 58 4.57 28.96 -7.58
C GLY A 58 3.49 28.24 -6.77
N VAL A 59 2.21 28.41 -7.12
CA VAL A 59 1.10 27.72 -6.42
C VAL A 59 1.23 26.22 -6.64
N TYR A 60 1.50 25.81 -7.88
CA TYR A 60 1.79 24.42 -8.21
C TYR A 60 2.93 23.85 -7.37
N LEU A 61 4.09 24.52 -7.32
CA LEU A 61 5.24 24.05 -6.55
C LEU A 61 4.91 23.95 -5.05
N ALA A 62 4.16 24.90 -4.50
CA ALA A 62 3.71 24.83 -3.11
C ALA A 62 2.85 23.59 -2.85
N VAL A 63 1.90 23.28 -3.74
CA VAL A 63 1.08 22.06 -3.65
C VAL A 63 1.93 20.80 -3.68
N VAL A 64 2.89 20.70 -4.62
CA VAL A 64 3.78 19.53 -4.72
C VAL A 64 4.61 19.37 -3.45
N LEU A 65 5.19 20.45 -2.93
CA LEU A 65 5.98 20.40 -1.70
C LEU A 65 5.14 20.02 -0.49
N MET A 66 3.90 20.49 -0.38
CA MET A 66 3.00 20.09 0.71
C MET A 66 2.62 18.61 0.60
N ALA A 67 2.20 18.17 -0.59
CA ALA A 67 1.83 16.77 -0.82
C ALA A 67 2.98 15.79 -0.56
N THR A 68 4.22 16.16 -0.89
CA THR A 68 5.40 15.31 -0.67
C THR A 68 5.95 15.37 0.76
N MET A 69 5.81 16.50 1.46
CA MET A 69 6.43 16.71 2.77
C MET A 69 5.50 16.45 3.97
N LEU A 70 4.19 16.67 3.82
CA LEU A 70 3.24 16.64 4.95
C LEU A 70 2.46 15.32 5.07
N ASP A 71 2.28 14.59 3.98
CA ASP A 71 1.34 13.44 3.94
C ASP A 71 1.98 12.05 4.11
N ARG A 72 3.32 11.96 4.15
CA ARG A 72 3.97 10.65 4.32
C ARG A 72 4.20 10.36 5.80
N ILE A 73 3.34 9.50 6.36
CA ILE A 73 3.63 8.75 7.58
C ILE A 73 4.69 7.71 7.20
N SER A 74 5.95 7.98 7.50
CA SER A 74 6.97 6.94 7.44
C SER A 74 6.64 5.88 8.48
N THR A 75 6.41 4.64 8.02
CA THR A 75 6.39 3.46 8.89
C THR A 75 7.66 3.49 9.74
N MET A 76 7.50 3.39 11.07
CA MET A 76 8.52 3.69 12.08
C MET A 76 9.87 2.98 11.85
N GLY A 77 9.93 1.89 11.07
CA GLY A 77 11.14 1.12 10.78
C GLY A 77 11.95 1.52 9.52
N PHE A 78 11.45 2.39 8.62
CA PHE A 78 12.14 2.68 7.34
C PHE A 78 12.77 4.08 7.25
N ARG A 79 12.68 4.89 8.32
CA ARG A 79 13.21 6.26 8.31
C ARG A 79 14.70 6.26 7.96
N LYS A 80 15.09 7.12 7.01
CA LYS A 80 16.48 7.28 6.50
C LYS A 80 17.04 6.15 5.63
N ASN A 81 16.21 5.26 5.09
CA ASN A 81 16.66 4.29 4.09
C ASN A 81 16.58 4.85 2.65
N ILE A 82 17.31 4.20 1.75
CA ILE A 82 17.19 4.38 0.30
C ILE A 82 16.49 3.15 -0.24
N ILE A 83 15.29 3.34 -0.79
CA ILE A 83 14.56 2.26 -1.44
C ILE A 83 15.05 2.14 -2.90
N PRO A 84 15.44 0.94 -3.34
CA PRO A 84 15.97 0.73 -4.68
C PRO A 84 14.90 0.90 -5.75
N LEU A 85 15.34 1.14 -6.99
CA LEU A 85 14.46 1.24 -8.15
C LEU A 85 13.68 -0.07 -8.37
N PHE A 86 12.41 0.08 -8.72
CA PHE A 86 11.37 -0.94 -8.89
C PHE A 86 10.90 -1.66 -7.63
N TYR A 87 11.23 -1.16 -6.44
CA TYR A 87 10.71 -1.73 -5.19
C TYR A 87 9.19 -1.60 -5.12
N SER A 88 8.67 -0.39 -5.30
CA SER A 88 7.23 -0.08 -5.21
C SER A 88 6.44 -0.78 -6.30
N TYR A 89 7.03 -0.91 -7.50
CA TYR A 89 6.42 -1.68 -8.59
C TYR A 89 6.31 -3.17 -8.27
N LYS A 90 7.31 -3.76 -7.62
CA LYS A 90 7.28 -5.17 -7.20
C LYS A 90 6.34 -5.38 -6.01
N SER A 91 6.32 -4.45 -5.05
CA SER A 91 5.35 -4.45 -3.95
C SER A 91 3.92 -4.42 -4.52
N ALA A 92 3.64 -3.45 -5.41
CA ALA A 92 2.34 -3.29 -6.03
C ALA A 92 1.96 -4.50 -6.87
N TRP A 93 2.94 -5.17 -7.49
CA TRP A 93 2.74 -6.43 -8.18
C TRP A 93 2.39 -7.57 -7.22
N ASN A 94 3.19 -7.78 -6.17
CA ASN A 94 3.04 -8.88 -5.22
C ASN A 94 1.70 -8.81 -4.47
N ASN A 95 1.32 -7.62 -4.02
CA ASN A 95 0.06 -7.36 -3.33
C ASN A 95 -1.10 -7.13 -4.31
N PHE A 96 -0.81 -6.85 -5.58
CA PHE A 96 -1.77 -6.37 -6.56
C PHE A 96 -2.70 -5.24 -6.06
N SER A 97 -2.21 -4.43 -5.11
CA SER A 97 -3.05 -3.50 -4.38
C SER A 97 -3.40 -2.28 -5.21
N ALA A 98 -4.71 -1.97 -5.26
CA ALA A 98 -5.20 -0.78 -5.97
C ALA A 98 -4.60 0.52 -5.40
N ILE A 99 -4.32 0.53 -4.08
CA ILE A 99 -3.73 1.67 -3.38
C ILE A 99 -2.30 1.91 -3.84
N GLU A 100 -1.47 0.86 -3.89
CA GLU A 100 -0.08 0.96 -4.30
C GLU A 100 0.05 1.38 -5.78
N TRP A 101 -0.73 0.77 -6.68
CA TRP A 101 -0.76 1.16 -8.10
C TRP A 101 -1.21 2.61 -8.29
N ARG A 102 -2.23 3.03 -7.54
CA ARG A 102 -2.70 4.43 -7.56
C ARG A 102 -1.61 5.38 -7.12
N ASN A 103 -0.86 5.07 -6.07
CA ASN A 103 0.22 5.93 -5.57
C ASN A 103 1.31 6.12 -6.64
N ILE A 104 1.73 5.04 -7.31
CA ILE A 104 2.70 5.12 -8.42
C ILE A 104 2.18 6.05 -9.54
N ILE A 105 0.92 5.88 -9.95
CA ILE A 105 0.31 6.70 -11.01
C ILE A 105 0.20 8.17 -10.60
N LEU A 106 -0.19 8.44 -9.34
CA LEU A 106 -0.31 9.79 -8.82
C LEU A 106 1.04 10.51 -8.77
N ASN A 107 2.14 9.81 -8.48
CA ASN A 107 3.49 10.38 -8.54
C ASN A 107 3.85 10.82 -9.98
N ILE A 108 3.54 10.01 -10.99
CA ILE A 108 3.68 10.40 -12.41
C ILE A 108 2.82 11.64 -12.70
N CYS A 109 1.53 11.61 -12.34
CA CYS A 109 0.60 12.70 -12.62
C CYS A 109 1.00 14.02 -11.96
N MET A 110 1.56 13.98 -10.74
CA MET A 110 1.97 15.15 -9.97
C MET A 110 3.02 16.01 -10.68
N PHE A 111 3.88 15.40 -11.51
CA PHE A 111 4.94 16.10 -12.25
C PHE A 111 4.59 16.49 -13.69
N ILE A 112 3.43 16.04 -14.22
CA ILE A 112 2.94 16.49 -15.54
C ILE A 112 2.84 18.03 -15.61
N PRO A 113 2.27 18.74 -14.62
CA PRO A 113 2.24 20.20 -14.64
C PRO A 113 3.64 20.84 -14.62
N PHE A 114 4.65 20.24 -13.96
CA PHE A 114 6.02 20.76 -13.99
C PHE A 114 6.57 20.80 -15.41
N GLY A 115 6.50 19.66 -16.12
CA GLY A 115 6.99 19.54 -17.49
C GLY A 115 6.25 20.44 -18.49
N LEU A 116 4.96 20.67 -18.23
CA LEU A 116 4.10 21.56 -19.03
C LEU A 116 4.41 23.04 -18.79
N LEU A 117 4.55 23.46 -17.53
CA LEU A 117 4.62 24.88 -17.16
C LEU A 117 6.02 25.46 -17.32
N LEU A 118 7.09 24.69 -17.08
CA LEU A 118 8.47 25.17 -17.09
C LEU A 118 8.87 25.88 -18.41
N PRO A 119 8.57 25.33 -19.62
CA PRO A 119 8.97 25.95 -20.89
C PRO A 119 8.24 27.26 -21.22
N PHE A 120 7.11 27.55 -20.57
CA PHE A 120 6.39 28.82 -20.75
C PHE A 120 7.11 29.99 -20.09
N GLY A 121 7.73 29.78 -18.92
CA GLY A 121 8.47 30.82 -18.20
C GLY A 121 9.94 30.89 -18.55
N ILE A 122 10.57 29.74 -18.84
CA ILE A 122 12.02 29.65 -19.05
C ILE A 122 12.33 29.31 -20.51
N LYS A 123 12.91 30.28 -21.24
CA LYS A 123 13.23 30.12 -22.68
C LYS A 123 14.11 28.90 -22.97
N LYS A 124 15.09 28.59 -22.10
CA LYS A 124 15.97 27.43 -22.25
C LYS A 124 15.22 26.10 -22.04
N ALA A 125 14.19 26.07 -21.20
CA ALA A 125 13.37 24.88 -20.96
C ALA A 125 12.51 24.48 -22.17
N LYS A 126 12.44 25.32 -23.21
CA LYS A 126 11.85 24.95 -24.51
C LYS A 126 12.64 23.88 -25.26
N TYR A 127 13.88 23.60 -24.86
CA TYR A 127 14.59 22.41 -25.28
C TYR A 127 14.21 21.26 -24.34
N TRP A 128 13.76 20.14 -24.91
CA TRP A 128 13.26 18.97 -24.16
C TRP A 128 14.21 18.53 -23.04
N TRP A 129 15.51 18.45 -23.35
CA TRP A 129 16.52 17.96 -22.40
C TRP A 129 16.69 18.88 -21.19
N VAL A 130 16.48 20.20 -21.36
CA VAL A 130 16.55 21.14 -20.23
C VAL A 130 15.39 20.90 -19.29
N THR A 131 14.18 20.68 -19.81
CA THR A 131 13.02 20.36 -18.96
C THR A 131 13.21 19.04 -18.24
N TYR A 132 13.75 18.02 -18.90
CA TYR A 132 13.96 16.71 -18.30
C TYR A 132 15.02 16.76 -17.20
N VAL A 133 16.14 17.45 -17.44
CA VAL A 133 17.19 17.65 -16.44
C VAL A 133 16.66 18.47 -15.25
N CYS A 134 15.89 19.53 -15.49
CA CYS A 134 15.26 20.28 -14.40
C CYS A 134 14.28 19.41 -13.60
N GLY A 135 13.50 18.54 -14.26
CA GLY A 135 12.60 17.60 -13.59
C GLY A 135 13.36 16.61 -12.72
N LEU A 136 14.41 16.00 -13.26
CA LEU A 136 15.30 15.08 -12.55
C LEU A 136 15.95 15.74 -11.33
N ILE A 137 16.53 16.93 -11.49
CA ILE A 137 17.14 17.66 -10.38
C ILE A 137 16.09 17.98 -9.33
N PHE A 138 14.91 18.47 -9.74
CA PHE A 138 13.87 18.86 -8.78
C PHE A 138 13.36 17.67 -7.96
N THR A 139 13.09 16.53 -8.59
CA THR A 139 12.67 15.34 -7.85
C THR A 139 13.77 14.78 -6.95
N VAL A 140 15.03 14.77 -7.39
CA VAL A 140 16.16 14.33 -6.53
C VAL A 140 16.31 15.25 -5.32
N LEU A 141 16.08 16.56 -5.49
CA LEU A 141 16.10 17.52 -4.38
C LEU A 141 14.98 17.25 -3.37
N ILE A 142 13.76 16.96 -3.84
CA ILE A 142 12.63 16.60 -2.96
C ILE A 142 12.99 15.39 -2.09
N GLU A 143 13.41 14.30 -2.71
CA GLU A 143 13.78 13.06 -2.02
C GLU A 143 14.97 13.25 -1.06
N SER A 144 15.96 14.04 -1.49
CA SER A 144 17.12 14.38 -0.64
C SER A 144 16.71 15.17 0.60
N VAL A 145 15.78 16.12 0.46
CA VAL A 145 15.25 16.89 1.60
C VAL A 145 14.45 16.00 2.53
N GLN A 146 13.62 15.07 2.02
CA GLN A 146 12.90 14.10 2.86
C GLN A 146 13.87 13.22 3.65
N LEU A 147 14.92 12.73 3.01
CA LEU A 147 15.95 11.90 3.62
C LEU A 147 16.70 12.66 4.74
N ILE A 148 17.19 13.87 4.45
CA ILE A 148 17.95 14.70 5.40
C ILE A 148 17.08 15.12 6.58
N THR A 149 15.82 15.47 6.34
CA THR A 149 14.90 15.93 7.40
C THR A 149 14.28 14.78 8.20
N GLY A 150 14.55 13.52 7.83
CA GLY A 150 14.01 12.34 8.50
C GLY A 150 12.50 12.20 8.37
N ARG A 151 11.87 12.94 7.44
CA ARG A 151 10.43 12.92 7.22
C ARG A 151 9.97 11.72 6.37
N GLY A 152 10.87 11.12 5.61
CA GLY A 152 10.56 10.01 4.73
C GLY A 152 11.77 9.13 4.38
N VAL A 153 11.57 8.34 3.33
CA VAL A 153 12.55 7.46 2.71
C VAL A 153 12.94 8.09 1.37
N PHE A 154 14.18 7.90 0.91
CA PHE A 154 14.53 8.26 -0.46
C PHE A 154 14.04 7.14 -1.39
N GLU A 155 12.99 7.39 -2.17
CA GLU A 155 12.42 6.39 -3.07
C GLU A 155 12.89 6.60 -4.51
N CYS A 156 13.74 5.70 -5.01
CA CYS A 156 14.21 5.76 -6.39
C CYS A 156 13.06 5.67 -7.41
N ASP A 157 11.99 4.97 -7.05
CA ASP A 157 10.77 4.89 -7.87
C ASP A 157 10.10 6.25 -8.02
N ASP A 158 10.07 7.07 -6.97
CA ASP A 158 9.45 8.41 -7.02
C ASP A 158 10.25 9.35 -7.92
N VAL A 159 11.58 9.29 -7.87
CA VAL A 159 12.45 9.99 -8.83
C VAL A 159 12.12 9.60 -10.27
N PHE A 160 11.99 8.29 -10.54
CA PHE A 160 11.68 7.78 -11.87
C PHE A 160 10.28 8.21 -12.34
N ASN A 161 9.26 8.05 -11.49
CA ASN A 161 7.87 8.38 -11.77
C ASN A 161 7.69 9.89 -12.03
N ASN A 162 8.29 10.72 -11.19
CA ASN A 162 8.25 12.17 -11.32
C ASN A 162 8.95 12.65 -12.60
N LEU A 163 10.11 12.07 -12.94
CA LEU A 163 10.79 12.36 -14.21
C LEU A 163 9.90 11.98 -15.40
N LEU A 164 9.28 10.81 -15.38
CA LEU A 164 8.35 10.35 -16.41
C LEU A 164 7.15 11.32 -16.56
N GLY A 165 6.61 11.80 -15.44
CA GLY A 165 5.61 12.87 -15.39
C GLY A 165 6.08 14.16 -16.08
N ALA A 166 7.28 14.64 -15.77
CA ALA A 166 7.86 15.83 -16.40
C ALA A 166 8.06 15.64 -17.92
N MET A 167 8.44 14.44 -18.36
CA MET A 167 8.57 14.12 -19.78
C MET A 167 7.22 14.15 -20.50
N ILE A 168 6.18 13.58 -19.90
CA ILE A 168 4.79 13.62 -20.41
C ILE A 168 4.28 15.07 -20.46
N GLY A 169 4.51 15.84 -19.40
CA GLY A 169 4.17 17.26 -19.31
C GLY A 169 4.77 18.10 -20.43
N TYR A 170 6.05 17.85 -20.75
CA TYR A 170 6.71 18.52 -21.87
C TYR A 170 6.04 18.19 -23.22
N GLY A 171 5.56 16.95 -23.41
CA GLY A 171 4.76 16.58 -24.58
C GLY A 171 3.51 17.44 -24.73
N PHE A 172 2.78 17.70 -23.64
CA PHE A 172 1.63 18.62 -23.65
C PHE A 172 2.04 20.07 -23.96
N TYR A 173 3.19 20.54 -23.48
CA TYR A 173 3.72 21.84 -23.88
C TYR A 173 3.95 21.92 -25.40
N VAL A 174 4.58 20.89 -25.98
CA VAL A 174 4.83 20.83 -27.44
C VAL A 174 3.52 20.82 -28.22
N LEU A 175 2.51 20.09 -27.75
CA LEU A 175 1.18 20.09 -28.34
C LEU A 175 0.54 21.48 -28.35
N ILE A 176 0.54 22.18 -27.22
CA ILE A 176 -0.03 23.54 -27.12
C ILE A 176 0.73 24.52 -28.03
N ALA A 177 2.06 24.43 -28.05
CA ALA A 177 2.89 25.25 -28.93
C ALA A 177 2.60 24.99 -30.42
N TYR A 178 2.35 23.72 -30.78
CA TYR A 178 1.95 23.34 -32.14
C TYR A 178 0.56 23.89 -32.50
N ILE A 179 -0.44 23.74 -31.63
CA ILE A 179 -1.79 24.29 -31.85
C ILE A 179 -1.72 25.81 -32.09
N TYR A 180 -0.93 26.52 -31.27
CA TYR A 180 -0.73 27.96 -31.45
C TYR A 180 -0.06 28.32 -32.78
N ALA A 181 0.92 27.53 -33.24
CA ALA A 181 1.56 27.71 -34.54
C ALA A 181 0.61 27.44 -35.72
N CYS A 182 -0.22 26.41 -35.61
CA CYS A 182 -1.26 26.08 -36.59
C CYS A 182 -2.26 27.23 -36.77
N ASN A 183 -2.69 27.85 -35.67
CA ASN A 183 -3.57 29.03 -35.71
C ASN A 183 -2.94 30.24 -36.42
N LYS A 184 -1.60 30.28 -36.53
CA LYS A 184 -0.85 31.29 -37.31
C LYS A 184 -0.50 30.84 -38.72
N GLY A 185 -1.09 29.74 -39.21
CA GLY A 185 -0.87 29.23 -40.56
C GLY A 185 0.34 28.31 -40.73
N ASN A 186 1.12 28.02 -39.66
CA ASN A 186 2.25 27.10 -39.72
C ASN A 186 1.86 25.72 -39.19
N LYS A 187 1.63 24.76 -40.11
CA LYS A 187 1.29 23.36 -39.77
C LYS A 187 2.50 22.43 -39.70
N SER A 188 3.72 22.94 -39.90
CA SER A 188 4.93 22.12 -39.78
C SER A 188 5.19 21.77 -38.31
N GLY A 189 5.54 20.51 -38.03
CA GLY A 189 5.94 20.09 -36.67
C GLY A 189 5.11 18.99 -36.01
N ILE A 190 4.08 18.44 -36.66
CA ILE A 190 3.28 17.33 -36.07
C ILE A 190 4.13 16.12 -35.68
N LYS A 191 5.19 15.82 -36.44
CA LYS A 191 6.16 14.75 -36.07
C LYS A 191 6.78 14.99 -34.69
N LYS A 192 7.13 16.25 -34.35
CA LYS A 192 7.68 16.58 -33.03
C LYS A 192 6.66 16.34 -31.91
N VAL A 193 5.39 16.65 -32.16
CA VAL A 193 4.29 16.35 -31.22
C VAL A 193 4.23 14.84 -30.98
N ILE A 194 4.16 14.03 -32.04
CA ILE A 194 4.09 12.56 -31.94
C ILE A 194 5.29 12.01 -31.15
N PHE A 195 6.52 12.42 -31.48
CA PHE A 195 7.71 11.96 -30.75
C PHE A 195 7.72 12.42 -29.29
N SER A 196 7.19 13.60 -28.98
CA SER A 196 7.14 14.10 -27.60
C SER A 196 6.16 13.34 -26.70
N PHE A 197 5.21 12.61 -27.28
CA PHE A 197 4.29 11.73 -26.54
C PHE A 197 4.78 10.29 -26.39
N ALA A 198 5.98 9.94 -26.90
CA ALA A 198 6.56 8.62 -26.70
C ALA A 198 6.59 8.16 -25.22
N PRO A 199 6.92 9.03 -24.23
CA PRO A 199 6.88 8.65 -22.82
C PRO A 199 5.46 8.29 -22.34
N LEU A 200 4.42 9.01 -22.79
CA LEU A 200 3.03 8.72 -22.44
C LEU A 200 2.59 7.36 -22.99
N PHE A 201 2.84 7.10 -24.28
CA PHE A 201 2.50 5.82 -24.89
C PHE A 201 3.28 4.67 -24.26
N GLY A 202 4.56 4.85 -23.97
CA GLY A 202 5.37 3.87 -23.25
C GLY A 202 4.78 3.55 -21.86
N THR A 203 4.33 4.57 -21.13
CA THR A 203 3.67 4.40 -19.83
C THR A 203 2.37 3.62 -19.94
N ILE A 204 1.50 3.98 -20.90
CA ILE A 204 0.22 3.28 -21.14
C ILE A 204 0.47 1.81 -21.53
N ILE A 205 1.42 1.54 -22.41
CA ILE A 205 1.78 0.18 -22.83
C ILE A 205 2.33 -0.61 -21.64
N MET A 206 3.19 -0.01 -20.82
CA MET A 206 3.76 -0.65 -19.63
C MET A 206 2.67 -1.07 -18.65
N PHE A 207 1.81 -0.15 -18.21
CA PHE A 207 0.70 -0.50 -17.32
C PHE A 207 -0.29 -1.47 -17.97
N GLY A 208 -0.67 -1.24 -19.23
CA GLY A 208 -1.55 -2.15 -19.98
C GLY A 208 -0.99 -3.57 -20.06
N THR A 209 0.34 -3.71 -20.20
CA THR A 209 1.02 -5.01 -20.19
C THR A 209 1.01 -5.62 -18.79
N ILE A 210 1.33 -4.86 -17.74
CA ILE A 210 1.31 -5.34 -16.34
C ILE A 210 -0.09 -5.86 -15.97
N PHE A 211 -1.12 -5.04 -16.15
CA PHE A 211 -2.51 -5.42 -15.85
C PHE A 211 -3.00 -6.55 -16.77
N GLY A 212 -2.60 -6.54 -18.05
CA GLY A 212 -2.92 -7.62 -19.00
C GLY A 212 -2.32 -8.96 -18.59
N ILE A 213 -1.05 -8.98 -18.19
CA ILE A 213 -0.37 -10.19 -17.69
C ILE A 213 -1.09 -10.69 -16.44
N TYR A 214 -1.34 -9.84 -15.44
CA TYR A 214 -2.04 -10.24 -14.23
C TYR A 214 -3.44 -10.81 -14.52
N ASN A 215 -4.23 -10.13 -15.35
CA ASN A 215 -5.57 -10.58 -15.70
C ASN A 215 -5.55 -11.94 -16.43
N SER A 216 -4.50 -12.23 -17.19
CA SER A 216 -4.33 -13.52 -17.87
C SER A 216 -3.87 -14.67 -16.96
N GLN A 217 -3.35 -14.39 -15.77
CA GLN A 217 -2.95 -15.43 -14.82
C GLN A 217 -4.17 -16.19 -14.31
N GLU A 218 -4.04 -17.52 -14.21
CA GLU A 218 -5.11 -18.34 -13.62
C GLU A 218 -5.31 -18.02 -12.13
N PHE A 219 -4.22 -17.94 -11.38
CA PHE A 219 -4.20 -17.60 -9.96
C PHE A 219 -3.66 -16.18 -9.73
N GLY A 220 -3.98 -15.61 -8.58
CA GLY A 220 -3.48 -14.32 -8.14
C GLY A 220 -2.03 -14.37 -7.65
N ASN A 221 -1.58 -13.21 -7.19
CA ASN A 221 -0.25 -13.07 -6.62
C ASN A 221 -0.30 -13.35 -5.11
N LEU A 222 0.72 -14.04 -4.58
CA LEU A 222 1.01 -14.08 -3.16
C LEU A 222 1.94 -12.92 -2.76
N ASN A 223 1.63 -12.25 -1.66
CA ASN A 223 2.43 -11.16 -1.06
C ASN A 223 3.76 -11.64 -0.44
N LEU A 224 4.03 -12.95 -0.46
CA LEU A 224 5.23 -13.61 0.06
C LEU A 224 6.44 -13.53 -0.88
N ASN A 225 6.26 -13.01 -2.10
CA ASN A 225 7.35 -12.91 -3.06
C ASN A 225 8.37 -11.85 -2.64
N TYR A 226 9.66 -12.14 -2.85
CA TYR A 226 10.73 -11.20 -2.56
C TYR A 226 10.64 -9.93 -3.41
N ILE A 227 10.94 -8.78 -2.81
CA ILE A 227 11.06 -7.50 -3.52
C ILE A 227 12.53 -7.22 -3.84
N THR A 228 13.36 -7.27 -2.79
CA THR A 228 14.82 -7.23 -2.83
C THR A 228 15.37 -8.58 -2.44
N LYS A 229 16.56 -8.93 -2.95
CA LYS A 229 17.22 -10.15 -2.49
C LYS A 229 17.76 -9.92 -1.08
N ALA A 230 17.52 -10.87 -0.18
CA ALA A 230 18.15 -10.90 1.13
C ALA A 230 19.67 -11.16 0.97
N ASN A 231 20.47 -10.55 1.84
CA ASN A 231 21.92 -10.73 1.84
C ASN A 231 22.32 -12.02 2.56
N VAL A 232 22.22 -13.15 1.85
CA VAL A 232 22.49 -14.48 2.41
C VAL A 232 23.94 -14.87 2.18
N LYS A 233 24.65 -15.19 3.26
CA LYS A 233 26.03 -15.70 3.22
C LYS A 233 26.06 -17.22 3.13
N ASN A 234 25.35 -17.88 4.05
CA ASN A 234 25.34 -19.32 4.21
C ASN A 234 23.90 -19.81 4.33
N VAL A 235 23.60 -20.93 3.68
CA VAL A 235 22.36 -21.68 3.93
C VAL A 235 22.70 -23.15 4.13
N SER A 236 22.26 -23.69 5.25
CA SER A 236 22.46 -25.09 5.61
C SER A 236 21.14 -25.77 5.98
N THR A 237 21.09 -27.09 5.83
CA THR A 237 19.97 -27.90 6.28
C THR A 237 20.40 -29.35 6.50
N ASN A 238 19.73 -30.02 7.42
CA ASN A 238 19.79 -31.48 7.57
C ASN A 238 18.58 -32.18 6.93
N GLU A 239 17.62 -31.40 6.41
CA GLU A 239 16.40 -31.93 5.80
C GLU A 239 16.70 -32.62 4.47
N LYS A 240 15.93 -33.67 4.17
CA LYS A 240 16.05 -34.40 2.90
C LYS A 240 15.30 -33.65 1.80
N LEU A 241 16.03 -32.87 1.02
CA LEU A 241 15.47 -32.09 -0.09
C LEU A 241 15.18 -32.98 -1.31
N SER A 242 13.89 -33.15 -1.65
CA SER A 242 13.48 -33.87 -2.86
C SER A 242 13.56 -32.99 -4.11
N ASN A 243 14.02 -33.58 -5.22
CA ASN A 243 13.93 -32.98 -6.56
C ASN A 243 12.58 -33.30 -7.24
N GLU A 244 11.77 -34.15 -6.64
CA GLU A 244 10.46 -34.49 -7.18
C GLU A 244 9.49 -33.34 -6.94
N LYS A 245 8.67 -33.07 -7.97
CA LYS A 245 7.63 -32.05 -7.91
C LYS A 245 6.39 -32.65 -7.27
N ALA A 246 6.06 -32.14 -6.09
CA ALA A 246 4.84 -32.51 -5.38
C ALA A 246 3.60 -31.92 -6.08
N THR A 247 2.46 -32.54 -5.82
CA THR A 247 1.15 -32.06 -6.25
C THR A 247 0.36 -31.71 -5.01
N TYR A 248 -0.16 -30.48 -4.95
CA TYR A 248 -1.00 -30.00 -3.85
C TYR A 248 -2.32 -29.46 -4.40
N PRO A 249 -3.42 -29.54 -3.65
CA PRO A 249 -4.67 -28.87 -4.01
C PRO A 249 -4.50 -27.36 -3.96
N VAL A 250 -5.24 -26.64 -4.81
CA VAL A 250 -5.58 -25.22 -4.67
C VAL A 250 -7.06 -25.14 -4.35
N TYR A 251 -7.42 -24.18 -3.50
CA TYR A 251 -8.81 -23.98 -3.08
C TYR A 251 -9.33 -22.63 -3.56
N MET A 252 -10.63 -22.55 -3.80
CA MET A 252 -11.34 -21.29 -4.02
C MET A 252 -11.84 -20.77 -2.67
N VAL A 253 -11.50 -19.54 -2.32
CA VAL A 253 -11.89 -18.92 -1.07
C VAL A 253 -13.32 -18.38 -1.16
N GLU A 254 -14.09 -18.55 -0.10
CA GLU A 254 -15.43 -17.97 0.05
C GLU A 254 -15.34 -16.55 0.64
N GLY A 255 -14.83 -15.64 -0.18
CA GLY A 255 -14.74 -14.22 0.16
C GLY A 255 -16.10 -13.51 0.23
N THR A 256 -16.05 -12.20 0.44
CA THR A 256 -17.20 -11.32 0.54
C THR A 256 -17.08 -10.12 -0.41
N ASN A 257 -18.00 -9.18 -0.33
CA ASN A 257 -17.99 -7.95 -1.10
C ASN A 257 -18.63 -6.83 -0.27
N LYS A 258 -18.64 -5.60 -0.78
CA LYS A 258 -19.15 -4.41 -0.06
C LYS A 258 -20.58 -4.55 0.47
N GLU A 259 -21.46 -5.23 -0.28
CA GLU A 259 -22.86 -5.40 0.12
C GLU A 259 -23.00 -6.47 1.22
N LYS A 260 -22.37 -7.62 1.02
CA LYS A 260 -22.40 -8.75 1.96
C LYS A 260 -21.68 -8.43 3.27
N SER A 261 -20.51 -7.77 3.20
CA SER A 261 -19.75 -7.35 4.37
C SER A 261 -20.51 -6.31 5.21
N LYS A 262 -21.21 -5.37 4.57
CA LYS A 262 -22.09 -4.42 5.28
C LYS A 262 -23.24 -5.15 5.99
N GLN A 263 -23.86 -6.13 5.32
CA GLN A 263 -24.92 -6.91 5.96
C GLN A 263 -24.39 -7.71 7.16
N PHE A 264 -23.25 -8.39 6.99
CA PHE A 264 -22.57 -9.09 8.07
C PHE A 264 -22.25 -8.16 9.25
N ALA A 265 -21.63 -7.01 9.00
CA ALA A 265 -21.25 -6.07 10.06
C ALA A 265 -22.48 -5.50 10.78
N LYS A 266 -23.58 -5.25 10.06
CA LYS A 266 -24.84 -4.84 10.66
C LYS A 266 -25.38 -5.90 11.61
N GLU A 267 -25.46 -7.15 11.16
CA GLU A 267 -25.94 -8.28 11.98
C GLU A 267 -25.02 -8.53 13.18
N PHE A 268 -23.70 -8.45 12.99
CA PHE A 268 -22.71 -8.57 14.06
C PHE A 268 -22.88 -7.49 15.13
N LEU A 269 -22.99 -6.22 14.73
CA LEU A 269 -23.18 -5.10 15.65
C LEU A 269 -24.52 -5.22 16.41
N GLU A 270 -25.59 -5.63 15.72
CA GLU A 270 -26.90 -5.87 16.36
C GLU A 270 -26.82 -6.99 17.43
N ASN A 271 -26.03 -8.04 17.21
CA ASN A 271 -25.85 -9.13 18.18
C ASN A 271 -25.16 -8.66 19.48
N VAL A 272 -24.24 -7.70 19.39
CA VAL A 272 -23.53 -7.14 20.56
C VAL A 272 -24.27 -5.96 21.20
N GLY A 273 -25.50 -5.69 20.77
CA GLY A 273 -26.30 -4.58 21.27
C GLY A 273 -25.85 -3.20 20.78
N ASP A 274 -24.99 -3.18 19.75
CA ASP A 274 -24.53 -1.96 19.07
C ASP A 274 -25.37 -1.72 17.80
N LYS A 275 -25.15 -0.58 17.14
CA LYS A 275 -25.86 -0.18 15.93
C LYS A 275 -24.90 0.44 14.94
N LEU A 276 -24.91 -0.09 13.72
CA LEU A 276 -24.14 0.45 12.60
C LEU A 276 -24.44 1.95 12.37
N ASP A 277 -23.40 2.77 12.44
CA ASP A 277 -23.39 4.14 11.94
C ASP A 277 -22.84 4.19 10.51
N ASP A 278 -23.77 4.23 9.55
CA ASP A 278 -23.44 4.34 8.13
C ASP A 278 -22.65 5.61 7.76
N SER A 279 -22.72 6.66 8.57
CA SER A 279 -22.01 7.93 8.31
C SER A 279 -20.52 7.85 8.63
N LEU A 280 -20.12 6.93 9.50
CA LEU A 280 -18.74 6.70 9.92
C LEU A 280 -18.07 5.55 9.16
N THR A 281 -18.82 4.79 8.37
CA THR A 281 -18.29 3.65 7.61
C THR A 281 -17.16 4.05 6.64
N ASP A 282 -16.04 3.34 6.72
CA ASP A 282 -14.89 3.51 5.84
C ASP A 282 -14.82 2.39 4.80
N LEU A 283 -15.10 2.74 3.54
CA LEU A 283 -15.02 1.80 2.42
C LEU A 283 -13.70 1.96 1.67
N TYR A 284 -12.92 0.87 1.62
CA TYR A 284 -11.72 0.74 0.80
C TYR A 284 -11.94 -0.20 -0.39
N ASP A 285 -10.88 -0.43 -1.16
CA ASP A 285 -10.92 -1.31 -2.34
C ASP A 285 -10.91 -2.80 -1.94
N GLU A 286 -10.20 -3.14 -0.86
CA GLU A 286 -9.96 -4.53 -0.40
C GLU A 286 -10.61 -4.86 0.95
N THR A 287 -10.99 -3.83 1.72
CA THR A 287 -11.54 -3.95 3.08
C THR A 287 -12.63 -2.90 3.36
N ALA A 288 -13.41 -3.09 4.42
CA ALA A 288 -14.31 -2.08 4.97
C ALA A 288 -14.24 -2.06 6.49
N ILE A 289 -14.31 -0.87 7.07
CA ILE A 289 -14.43 -0.67 8.51
C ILE A 289 -15.82 -0.09 8.78
N TYR A 290 -16.63 -0.84 9.52
CA TYR A 290 -17.99 -0.50 9.89
C TYR A 290 -18.01 -0.10 11.36
N HIS A 291 -18.37 1.14 11.65
CA HIS A 291 -18.39 1.67 13.01
C HIS A 291 -19.79 1.56 13.59
N GLY A 292 -19.88 1.12 14.84
CA GLY A 292 -21.04 1.30 15.68
C GLY A 292 -20.86 2.48 16.64
N GLU A 293 -21.71 2.55 17.65
CA GLU A 293 -21.64 3.54 18.73
C GLU A 293 -20.55 3.20 19.75
N ILE A 294 -20.29 1.91 20.00
CA ILE A 294 -19.32 1.45 21.00
C ILE A 294 -18.08 0.78 20.41
N GLY A 295 -18.16 0.22 19.20
CA GLY A 295 -17.06 -0.51 18.59
C GLY A 295 -16.99 -0.40 17.07
N ASN A 296 -16.13 -1.19 16.45
CA ASN A 296 -16.12 -1.35 14.99
C ASN A 296 -15.83 -2.79 14.55
N VAL A 297 -16.24 -3.11 13.33
CA VAL A 297 -15.94 -4.37 12.63
C VAL A 297 -15.19 -4.04 11.34
N SER A 298 -13.98 -4.56 11.19
CA SER A 298 -13.22 -4.49 9.92
C SER A 298 -13.35 -5.81 9.18
N VAL A 299 -13.68 -5.79 7.88
CA VAL A 299 -13.93 -7.00 7.08
C VAL A 299 -13.11 -6.97 5.80
N GLU A 300 -12.31 -8.02 5.60
CA GLU A 300 -11.52 -8.23 4.38
C GLU A 300 -12.37 -8.88 3.29
N TYR A 301 -12.38 -8.32 2.08
CA TYR A 301 -13.25 -8.82 1.01
C TYR A 301 -12.75 -10.14 0.41
N ILE A 302 -11.44 -10.33 0.31
CA ILE A 302 -10.88 -11.46 -0.46
C ILE A 302 -11.16 -12.79 0.24
N ASP A 303 -10.97 -12.87 1.55
CA ASP A 303 -11.15 -14.09 2.33
C ASP A 303 -12.27 -14.07 3.36
N GLY A 304 -12.89 -12.90 3.58
CA GLY A 304 -13.99 -12.77 4.54
C GLY A 304 -13.53 -12.87 5.99
N THR A 305 -12.23 -12.77 6.26
CA THR A 305 -11.70 -12.58 7.61
C THR A 305 -12.11 -11.20 8.15
N TYR A 306 -12.17 -11.08 9.47
CA TYR A 306 -12.61 -9.83 10.09
C TYR A 306 -12.03 -9.64 11.48
N THR A 307 -12.01 -8.39 11.92
CA THR A 307 -11.72 -8.01 13.31
C THR A 307 -12.90 -7.27 13.90
N TYR A 308 -13.06 -7.37 15.22
CA TYR A 308 -13.96 -6.54 16.00
C TYR A 308 -13.21 -6.00 17.21
N THR A 309 -13.46 -4.73 17.53
CA THR A 309 -12.98 -4.08 18.76
C THR A 309 -14.12 -3.31 19.40
N ASP A 310 -14.36 -3.55 20.68
CA ASP A 310 -15.21 -2.76 21.56
C ASP A 310 -14.37 -1.66 22.22
N PHE A 311 -14.60 -0.40 21.83
CA PHE A 311 -13.87 0.73 22.39
C PHE A 311 -14.36 1.10 23.79
N SER A 312 -15.60 0.75 24.18
CA SER A 312 -16.14 1.13 25.49
C SER A 312 -15.31 0.54 26.63
N ILE A 313 -14.72 -0.64 26.43
CA ILE A 313 -13.87 -1.32 27.42
C ILE A 313 -12.61 -0.52 27.76
N TYR A 314 -12.10 0.28 26.82
CA TYR A 314 -10.88 1.07 26.98
C TYR A 314 -11.12 2.47 27.55
N PHE A 315 -12.38 2.94 27.55
CA PHE A 315 -12.74 4.32 27.90
C PHE A 315 -13.79 4.40 29.03
N ASP A 316 -14.06 3.30 29.74
CA ASP A 316 -15.04 3.29 30.83
C ASP A 316 -14.49 4.04 32.06
N ASP A 317 -15.02 5.24 32.31
CA ASP A 317 -14.60 6.19 33.35
C ASP A 317 -15.10 5.81 34.78
N GLU A 318 -15.76 4.66 34.97
CA GLU A 318 -16.51 4.35 36.21
C GLU A 318 -15.74 3.57 37.30
N GLU A 319 -14.53 3.06 37.07
CA GLU A 319 -13.71 2.49 38.15
C GLU A 319 -12.56 3.43 38.55
N GLU A 320 -12.35 3.61 39.87
CA GLU A 320 -11.29 4.43 40.48
C GLU A 320 -9.84 4.02 40.06
N ASP A 321 -9.66 2.96 39.26
CA ASP A 321 -8.39 2.57 38.60
C ASP A 321 -8.39 2.55 37.05
N GLY A 322 -9.55 2.74 36.40
CA GLY A 322 -9.68 2.93 34.94
C GLY A 322 -9.36 1.72 34.05
N THR A 323 -9.32 0.47 34.56
CA THR A 323 -9.12 -0.71 33.70
C THR A 323 -10.11 -1.85 33.96
N THR A 324 -11.01 -2.12 33.00
CA THR A 324 -11.76 -3.38 32.97
C THR A 324 -10.76 -4.55 32.98
N LYS A 325 -10.80 -5.41 34.00
CA LYS A 325 -9.82 -6.50 34.14
C LYS A 325 -10.11 -7.61 33.13
N THR A 326 -9.05 -8.09 32.48
CA THR A 326 -9.14 -9.27 31.62
C THR A 326 -9.49 -10.51 32.45
N ASP A 327 -10.26 -11.41 31.86
CA ASP A 327 -10.61 -12.69 32.49
C ASP A 327 -9.66 -13.77 31.98
N SER A 328 -8.76 -14.23 32.86
CA SER A 328 -7.78 -15.28 32.56
C SER A 328 -8.28 -16.70 32.85
N GLN A 329 -9.53 -16.88 33.30
CA GLN A 329 -10.09 -18.16 33.72
C GLN A 329 -11.21 -18.69 32.82
N VAL A 330 -11.42 -18.10 31.63
CA VAL A 330 -12.41 -18.56 30.65
C VAL A 330 -12.05 -19.97 30.15
N THR A 331 -13.01 -20.90 30.28
CA THR A 331 -12.92 -22.26 29.76
C THR A 331 -13.29 -22.30 28.27
N GLU A 332 -12.87 -23.33 27.53
CA GLU A 332 -13.23 -23.51 26.12
C GLU A 332 -14.75 -23.44 25.86
N ASP A 333 -15.56 -24.18 26.64
CA ASP A 333 -17.02 -24.20 26.47
C ASP A 333 -17.63 -22.81 26.64
N LYS A 334 -17.16 -22.07 27.65
CA LYS A 334 -17.60 -20.70 27.91
C LYS A 334 -17.18 -19.74 26.80
N LEU A 335 -15.96 -19.85 26.29
CA LEU A 335 -15.51 -19.04 25.15
C LEU A 335 -16.37 -19.28 23.91
N ARG A 336 -16.67 -20.55 23.61
CA ARG A 336 -17.54 -20.93 22.47
C ARG A 336 -18.96 -20.39 22.63
N GLU A 337 -19.50 -20.40 23.86
CA GLU A 337 -20.79 -19.78 24.18
C GLU A 337 -20.76 -18.28 23.94
N MET A 338 -19.77 -17.57 24.50
CA MET A 338 -19.62 -16.12 24.35
C MET A 338 -19.46 -15.72 22.87
N LEU A 339 -18.57 -16.36 22.12
CA LEU A 339 -18.38 -16.07 20.70
C LEU A 339 -19.66 -16.32 19.87
N LYS A 340 -20.45 -17.33 20.24
CA LYS A 340 -21.73 -17.60 19.57
C LYS A 340 -22.74 -16.49 19.80
N ASP A 341 -22.75 -15.85 20.97
CA ASP A 341 -23.61 -14.69 21.25
C ASP A 341 -23.24 -13.49 20.36
N TYR A 342 -21.98 -13.38 19.94
CA TYR A 342 -21.52 -12.39 18.96
C TYR A 342 -21.86 -12.78 17.50
N GLY A 343 -22.43 -13.96 17.28
CA GLY A 343 -22.71 -14.51 15.95
C GLY A 343 -21.48 -15.09 15.25
N VAL A 344 -20.41 -15.38 15.98
CA VAL A 344 -19.18 -15.99 15.43
C VAL A 344 -19.40 -17.48 15.19
N TYR A 345 -19.17 -17.93 13.96
CA TYR A 345 -19.16 -19.35 13.63
C TYR A 345 -17.83 -19.98 14.05
N ILE A 346 -17.87 -21.15 14.70
CA ILE A 346 -16.67 -21.87 15.13
C ILE A 346 -16.76 -23.31 14.62
N PRO A 347 -15.81 -23.78 13.79
CA PRO A 347 -15.73 -25.18 13.40
C PRO A 347 -15.63 -26.11 14.61
N ALA A 348 -16.30 -27.26 14.55
CA ALA A 348 -16.39 -28.17 15.70
C ALA A 348 -15.03 -28.78 16.08
N GLY A 349 -14.15 -28.98 15.10
CA GLY A 349 -12.82 -29.57 15.29
C GLY A 349 -11.73 -28.60 15.77
N CYS A 350 -12.05 -27.34 16.10
CA CYS A 350 -11.05 -26.37 16.53
C CYS A 350 -10.35 -26.80 17.82
N THR A 351 -9.04 -26.59 17.90
CA THR A 351 -8.26 -26.79 19.13
C THR A 351 -8.19 -25.50 19.93
N PHE A 352 -8.38 -25.60 21.25
CA PHE A 352 -8.34 -24.47 22.18
C PHE A 352 -6.95 -24.26 22.79
N GLU A 353 -6.56 -22.99 22.91
CA GLU A 353 -5.35 -22.55 23.60
C GLU A 353 -5.65 -21.30 24.45
N ASN A 354 -5.15 -21.29 25.70
CA ASN A 354 -5.11 -20.10 26.54
C ASN A 354 -3.72 -19.47 26.42
N LYS A 355 -3.64 -18.26 25.87
CA LYS A 355 -2.37 -17.54 25.63
C LYS A 355 -1.93 -16.67 26.81
N GLY A 356 -2.74 -16.59 27.87
CA GLY A 356 -2.52 -15.72 29.01
C GLY A 356 -3.14 -14.33 28.81
N ASP A 357 -3.18 -13.54 29.89
CA ASP A 357 -3.69 -12.16 29.92
C ASP A 357 -5.12 -11.98 29.37
N GLY A 358 -5.94 -13.03 29.46
CA GLY A 358 -7.32 -13.08 28.95
C GLY A 358 -7.43 -13.26 27.43
N ILE A 359 -6.34 -13.60 26.75
CA ILE A 359 -6.32 -13.91 25.33
C ILE A 359 -6.47 -15.42 25.12
N TYR A 360 -7.43 -15.79 24.28
CA TYR A 360 -7.73 -17.17 23.94
C TYR A 360 -7.73 -17.38 22.43
N SER A 361 -7.34 -18.57 22.00
CA SER A 361 -7.27 -18.95 20.58
C SER A 361 -7.99 -20.26 20.31
N LEU A 362 -8.73 -20.30 19.21
CA LEU A 362 -9.33 -21.50 18.63
C LEU A 362 -8.75 -21.70 17.23
N SER A 363 -8.03 -22.80 17.02
CA SER A 363 -7.30 -23.06 15.77
C SER A 363 -8.01 -24.12 14.94
N ALA A 364 -8.32 -23.80 13.68
CA ALA A 364 -8.76 -24.74 12.67
C ALA A 364 -7.57 -25.13 11.80
N ASP A 365 -7.09 -26.37 11.90
CA ASP A 365 -6.10 -26.94 10.98
C ASP A 365 -6.81 -27.80 9.94
N LYS A 366 -7.13 -27.17 8.79
CA LYS A 366 -7.74 -27.82 7.62
C LYS A 366 -8.96 -28.70 7.96
N ILE A 367 -9.84 -28.20 8.83
CA ILE A 367 -11.08 -28.90 9.23
C ILE A 367 -12.04 -28.89 8.03
N ILE A 368 -12.65 -30.03 7.72
CA ILE A 368 -13.61 -30.14 6.60
C ILE A 368 -15.01 -30.40 7.13
N GLU A 369 -15.94 -29.50 6.82
CA GLU A 369 -17.38 -29.62 7.11
C GLU A 369 -18.14 -29.32 5.80
N ASP A 370 -19.03 -30.21 5.36
CA ASP A 370 -19.83 -30.04 4.13
C ASP A 370 -19.03 -29.60 2.88
N GLU A 371 -17.89 -30.25 2.64
CA GLU A 371 -16.94 -29.96 1.54
C GLU A 371 -16.22 -28.60 1.62
N ILE A 372 -16.46 -27.81 2.67
CA ILE A 372 -15.76 -26.57 2.98
C ILE A 372 -14.62 -26.88 3.93
N MET A 373 -13.43 -26.44 3.58
CA MET A 373 -12.26 -26.47 4.43
C MET A 373 -12.11 -25.14 5.17
N TYR A 374 -11.92 -25.23 6.48
CA TYR A 374 -11.66 -24.14 7.42
C TYR A 374 -10.21 -24.23 7.88
N ASN A 375 -9.45 -23.16 7.66
CA ASN A 375 -8.05 -23.09 8.09
C ASN A 375 -7.72 -21.70 8.66
N GLY A 376 -7.07 -21.65 9.81
CA GLY A 376 -6.67 -20.41 10.48
C GLY A 376 -7.08 -20.40 11.94
N THR A 377 -7.18 -19.21 12.53
CA THR A 377 -7.42 -19.04 13.97
C THR A 377 -8.52 -18.04 14.26
N ILE A 378 -9.18 -18.20 15.40
CA ILE A 378 -10.02 -17.19 16.03
C ILE A 378 -9.31 -16.82 17.33
N GLU A 379 -8.94 -15.56 17.49
CA GLU A 379 -8.42 -15.05 18.76
C GLU A 379 -9.44 -14.10 19.39
N ALA A 380 -9.61 -14.20 20.70
CA ALA A 380 -10.52 -13.34 21.44
C ALA A 380 -9.90 -12.89 22.76
N THR A 381 -10.07 -11.60 23.09
CA THR A 381 -9.67 -11.03 24.37
C THR A 381 -10.90 -10.92 25.28
N CYS A 382 -10.93 -11.72 26.34
CA CYS A 382 -12.05 -11.79 27.27
C CYS A 382 -11.82 -10.91 28.51
N TYR A 383 -12.88 -10.28 28.96
CA TYR A 383 -12.93 -9.39 30.13
C TYR A 383 -13.94 -9.90 31.14
N GLN A 384 -13.77 -9.47 32.40
CA GLN A 384 -14.71 -9.79 33.47
C GLN A 384 -16.14 -9.35 33.10
N GLY A 385 -17.13 -10.12 33.55
CA GLY A 385 -18.54 -9.88 33.22
C GLY A 385 -18.97 -10.49 31.89
N ASP A 386 -18.29 -11.57 31.43
CA ASP A 386 -18.60 -12.32 30.22
C ASP A 386 -18.60 -11.47 28.93
N LYS A 387 -17.67 -10.51 28.83
CA LYS A 387 -17.52 -9.64 27.65
C LYS A 387 -16.29 -10.02 26.83
N ILE A 388 -16.39 -9.89 25.50
CA ILE A 388 -15.25 -9.96 24.58
C ILE A 388 -14.98 -8.56 24.05
N GLY A 389 -13.76 -8.07 24.26
CA GLY A 389 -13.36 -6.75 23.79
C GLY A 389 -12.77 -6.75 22.39
N ASP A 390 -12.08 -7.83 22.02
CA ASP A 390 -11.48 -7.96 20.70
C ASP A 390 -11.70 -9.34 20.16
N ILE A 391 -12.01 -9.43 18.87
CA ILE A 391 -12.08 -10.69 18.11
C ILE A 391 -11.25 -10.52 16.85
N ASN A 392 -10.29 -11.40 16.63
CA ASN A 392 -9.58 -11.55 15.37
C ASN A 392 -9.99 -12.88 14.73
N TYR A 393 -10.85 -12.82 13.73
CA TYR A 393 -11.34 -13.99 13.00
C TYR A 393 -10.52 -14.17 11.72
N ASN A 394 -9.51 -15.05 11.78
CA ASN A 394 -8.57 -15.34 10.70
C ASN A 394 -8.80 -16.72 10.06
N ILE A 395 -9.98 -17.32 10.21
CA ILE A 395 -10.33 -18.58 9.55
C ILE A 395 -10.76 -18.32 8.11
N VAL A 396 -9.97 -18.82 7.16
CA VAL A 396 -10.28 -18.85 5.74
C VAL A 396 -11.19 -20.04 5.44
N LYS A 397 -12.31 -19.76 4.75
CA LYS A 397 -13.26 -20.76 4.26
C LYS A 397 -13.00 -21.03 2.79
N CYS A 398 -12.76 -22.26 2.40
CA CYS A 398 -12.42 -22.56 1.02
C CYS A 398 -12.86 -23.94 0.54
N LYS A 399 -13.15 -24.06 -0.75
CA LYS A 399 -13.54 -25.32 -1.41
C LYS A 399 -12.43 -25.78 -2.35
N LYS A 400 -12.12 -27.07 -2.36
CA LYS A 400 -11.07 -27.61 -3.25
C LYS A 400 -11.45 -27.32 -4.70
N LEU A 401 -10.55 -26.66 -5.43
CA LEU A 401 -10.73 -26.35 -6.85
C LEU A 401 -10.11 -27.44 -7.72
N LYS A 402 -8.80 -27.63 -7.60
CA LYS A 402 -8.04 -28.63 -8.38
C LYS A 402 -6.68 -28.88 -7.77
N ASP A 403 -6.03 -29.96 -8.20
CA ASP A 403 -4.65 -30.26 -7.86
C ASP A 403 -3.67 -29.60 -8.85
N VAL A 404 -2.56 -29.05 -8.35
CA VAL A 404 -1.55 -28.34 -9.14
C VAL A 404 -0.16 -28.89 -8.88
N LYS A 405 0.66 -28.95 -9.93
CA LYS A 405 2.05 -29.40 -9.85
C LYS A 405 2.94 -28.25 -9.39
N CYS A 406 3.58 -28.42 -8.24
CA CYS A 406 4.39 -27.40 -7.59
C CYS A 406 5.87 -27.49 -8.00
N ILE A 407 6.66 -26.47 -7.65
CA ILE A 407 8.13 -26.57 -7.68
C ILE A 407 8.58 -27.63 -6.67
N SER A 408 9.77 -28.21 -6.89
CA SER A 408 10.31 -29.18 -5.94
C SER A 408 10.74 -28.49 -4.65
N LEU A 409 10.81 -29.25 -3.55
CA LEU A 409 11.35 -28.74 -2.29
C LEU A 409 12.80 -28.24 -2.46
N ARG A 410 13.58 -28.90 -3.34
CA ARG A 410 14.91 -28.45 -3.70
C ARG A 410 14.92 -27.08 -4.37
N ASP A 411 14.02 -26.85 -5.34
CA ASP A 411 13.92 -25.55 -6.03
C ASP A 411 13.60 -24.42 -5.03
N ALA A 412 12.68 -24.67 -4.10
CA ALA A 412 12.32 -23.71 -3.05
C ALA A 412 13.49 -23.40 -2.11
N TYR A 413 14.25 -24.42 -1.70
CA TYR A 413 15.47 -24.23 -0.92
C TYR A 413 16.56 -23.46 -1.67
N ASP A 414 16.73 -23.70 -2.98
CA ASP A 414 17.68 -22.96 -3.80
C ASP A 414 17.25 -21.49 -3.97
N MET A 415 15.95 -21.16 -3.91
CA MET A 415 15.49 -19.76 -3.81
C MET A 415 15.98 -19.09 -2.52
N ILE A 416 15.95 -19.78 -1.38
CA ILE A 416 16.48 -19.26 -0.10
C ILE A 416 17.98 -18.96 -0.22
N LYS A 417 18.75 -19.89 -0.82
CA LYS A 417 20.19 -19.68 -1.10
C LYS A 417 20.47 -18.46 -1.96
N GLU A 418 19.58 -18.15 -2.90
CA GLU A 418 19.70 -16.99 -3.76
C GLU A 418 19.18 -15.68 -3.12
N GLY A 419 18.72 -15.74 -1.87
CA GLY A 419 18.11 -14.62 -1.15
C GLY A 419 16.73 -14.23 -1.69
N LYS A 420 16.03 -15.13 -2.40
CA LYS A 420 14.76 -14.87 -3.07
C LYS A 420 13.55 -15.18 -2.17
N PHE A 421 13.51 -14.57 -0.99
CA PHE A 421 12.36 -14.62 -0.07
C PHE A 421 12.04 -13.23 0.48
N ASN A 422 10.81 -13.04 0.97
CA ASN A 422 10.37 -11.75 1.47
C ASN A 422 10.99 -11.44 2.84
N TYR A 423 12.17 -10.81 2.81
CA TYR A 423 12.86 -10.35 4.00
C TYR A 423 13.65 -9.08 3.66
N TYR A 424 13.44 -8.02 4.45
CA TYR A 424 14.13 -6.76 4.27
C TYR A 424 15.08 -6.50 5.44
N SER A 425 16.36 -6.78 5.21
CA SER A 425 17.45 -6.36 6.09
C SER A 425 18.72 -6.16 5.26
N ASN A 426 19.57 -5.25 5.72
CA ASN A 426 20.92 -5.07 5.18
C ASN A 426 21.93 -6.00 5.87
N GLU A 427 21.50 -6.74 6.89
CA GLU A 427 22.34 -7.69 7.61
C GLU A 427 22.69 -8.89 6.75
N GLU A 428 23.91 -9.38 6.94
CA GLU A 428 24.35 -10.64 6.37
C GLU A 428 23.72 -11.80 7.14
N LEU A 429 23.09 -12.73 6.43
CA LEU A 429 22.30 -13.80 7.01
C LEU A 429 23.01 -15.14 6.90
N ASP A 430 23.12 -15.83 8.04
CA ASP A 430 23.37 -17.28 8.13
C ASP A 430 22.04 -17.97 8.43
N VAL A 431 21.58 -18.81 7.50
CA VAL A 431 20.26 -19.46 7.57
C VAL A 431 20.44 -20.96 7.72
N LYS A 432 19.89 -21.52 8.80
CA LYS A 432 19.84 -22.96 9.03
C LYS A 432 18.39 -23.43 9.03
N VAL A 433 18.01 -24.12 7.96
CA VAL A 433 16.68 -24.75 7.84
C VAL A 433 16.61 -25.96 8.76
N LYS A 434 15.66 -25.91 9.70
CA LYS A 434 15.40 -26.97 10.69
C LYS A 434 14.44 -28.02 10.15
N ASN A 435 13.30 -27.57 9.61
CA ASN A 435 12.30 -28.43 8.99
C ASN A 435 11.48 -27.61 7.97
N VAL A 436 10.69 -28.31 7.17
CA VAL A 436 9.81 -27.69 6.17
C VAL A 436 8.42 -28.31 6.19
N GLY A 437 7.41 -27.45 6.21
CA GLY A 437 6.00 -27.79 6.10
C GLY A 437 5.37 -27.27 4.82
N VAL A 438 4.09 -27.58 4.65
CA VAL A 438 3.24 -26.96 3.62
C VAL A 438 2.02 -26.37 4.28
N ASP A 439 1.86 -25.07 4.04
CA ASP A 439 0.69 -24.33 4.44
C ASP A 439 0.07 -23.63 3.23
N TYR A 440 -0.95 -22.81 3.48
CA TYR A 440 -1.76 -22.19 2.45
C TYR A 440 -1.98 -20.72 2.73
N PHE A 441 -1.93 -19.92 1.67
CA PHE A 441 -2.13 -18.48 1.73
C PHE A 441 -3.10 -18.01 0.67
N THR A 442 -3.93 -17.03 1.03
CA THR A 442 -4.88 -16.40 0.12
C THR A 442 -4.13 -15.50 -0.86
N ASP A 443 -4.38 -15.69 -2.15
CA ASP A 443 -3.84 -14.85 -3.20
C ASP A 443 -4.75 -13.66 -3.53
N THR A 444 -4.24 -12.75 -4.35
CA THR A 444 -4.96 -11.52 -4.73
C THR A 444 -6.17 -11.73 -5.63
N LYS A 445 -6.52 -12.97 -6.00
CA LYS A 445 -7.72 -13.35 -6.76
C LYS A 445 -8.69 -14.23 -5.95
N GLY A 446 -8.43 -14.45 -4.66
CA GLY A 446 -9.29 -15.27 -3.80
C GLY A 446 -9.07 -16.78 -3.98
N TYR A 447 -7.86 -17.21 -4.32
CA TYR A 447 -7.47 -18.62 -4.26
C TYR A 447 -6.50 -18.87 -3.12
N TYR A 448 -6.69 -20.00 -2.45
CA TYR A 448 -5.83 -20.47 -1.37
C TYR A 448 -4.76 -21.39 -1.95
N GLN A 449 -3.53 -20.89 -2.03
CA GLN A 449 -2.41 -21.53 -2.73
C GLN A 449 -1.42 -22.20 -1.76
N PRO A 450 -0.81 -23.33 -2.15
CA PRO A 450 0.20 -23.99 -1.32
C PRO A 450 1.51 -23.18 -1.25
N VAL A 451 2.10 -23.16 -0.07
CA VAL A 451 3.34 -22.46 0.28
C VAL A 451 4.23 -23.39 1.08
N TYR A 452 5.52 -23.45 0.72
CA TYR A 452 6.52 -24.14 1.54
C TYR A 452 6.93 -23.23 2.69
N VAL A 453 6.67 -23.67 3.91
CA VAL A 453 7.01 -22.94 5.14
C VAL A 453 8.28 -23.55 5.72
N PHE A 454 9.40 -22.85 5.60
CA PHE A 454 10.68 -23.29 6.14
C PHE A 454 10.85 -22.72 7.54
N ASN A 455 10.84 -23.58 8.56
CA ASN A 455 11.24 -23.19 9.91
C ASN A 455 12.76 -23.11 9.97
N VAL A 456 13.29 -21.94 10.28
CA VAL A 456 14.72 -21.63 10.22
C VAL A 456 15.24 -21.08 11.53
N ASP A 457 16.54 -21.30 11.76
CA ASP A 457 17.36 -20.43 12.60
C ASP A 457 18.03 -19.42 11.68
N MET A 458 17.81 -18.13 11.91
CA MET A 458 18.39 -17.04 11.15
C MET A 458 19.19 -16.17 12.11
N ASN A 459 20.52 -16.20 12.00
CA ASN A 459 21.43 -15.49 12.89
C ASN A 459 21.21 -15.76 14.40
N GLY A 460 20.71 -16.94 14.78
CA GLY A 460 20.44 -17.32 16.17
C GLY A 460 19.00 -17.09 16.62
N GLU A 461 18.14 -16.52 15.77
CA GLU A 461 16.71 -16.32 16.05
C GLU A 461 15.86 -17.33 15.29
N GLU A 462 14.89 -17.95 15.97
CA GLU A 462 13.92 -18.84 15.32
C GLU A 462 12.87 -18.03 14.56
N THR A 463 12.70 -18.34 13.28
CA THR A 463 11.72 -17.67 12.42
C THR A 463 11.29 -18.57 11.27
N GLN A 464 10.49 -18.04 10.35
CA GLN A 464 9.97 -18.75 9.18
C GLN A 464 10.33 -18.02 7.88
N ILE A 465 10.59 -18.81 6.83
CA ILE A 465 10.74 -18.32 5.46
C ILE A 465 9.70 -19.01 4.59
N ASP A 466 8.82 -18.20 4.01
CA ASP A 466 7.73 -18.69 3.15
C ASP A 466 8.09 -18.58 1.67
N ILE A 467 7.95 -19.69 0.94
CA ILE A 467 8.20 -19.76 -0.49
C ILE A 467 6.94 -20.26 -1.21
N PRO A 468 6.35 -19.46 -2.11
CA PRO A 468 5.27 -19.91 -2.99
C PRO A 468 5.62 -21.23 -3.70
N ALA A 469 4.77 -22.26 -3.53
CA ALA A 469 5.04 -23.57 -4.14
C ALA A 469 4.68 -23.58 -5.63
N LEU A 470 3.82 -22.66 -6.08
CA LEU A 470 3.46 -22.49 -7.48
C LEU A 470 4.49 -21.65 -8.24
N LYS A 471 4.92 -22.16 -9.40
CA LYS A 471 5.74 -21.39 -10.32
C LYS A 471 4.83 -20.44 -11.12
N LYS A 472 5.12 -19.14 -11.05
CA LYS A 472 4.48 -18.13 -11.90
C LYS A 472 5.09 -18.09 -13.31
#